data_AF-A0A7X0J6J8-F1
#
_entry.id   AF-A0A7X0J6J8-F1
#
_cell.length_a   1.000
_cell.length_b   1.000
_cell.length_c   1.000
_cell.angle_alpha   90.00
_cell.angle_beta   90.00
_cell.angle_gamma   90.00
#
_symmetry.space_group_name_H-M   'P 1'
#
loop_
_entity.id
_entity.type
_entity.pdbx_description
1 polymer ?
#
loop_
_entity_poly.entity_id
_entity_poly.type
_entity_poly.pdbx_seq_one_letter_code
_entity_poly.pdbx_strand_id
1 'polypeptide(L)'
;MSSYKIKVFPEALDDIQKATDWYNEQSYGLGTRFQKQVVQQINKLNKTAEVYTVRYSNVRCMVIKKFPFMIHFLIEDEIVVIFAIFHTSRNPKIWDKLLKQK
;
A
#
# COMPACT_ATOMS: atom_id res chain seq x y z
N MET A 1 6.54 4.16 -22.11
CA MET A 1 6.29 3.82 -20.70
C MET A 1 4.88 4.25 -20.37
N SER A 2 4.00 3.31 -20.07
CA SER A 2 2.61 3.63 -19.70
C SER A 2 2.60 4.36 -18.35
N SER A 3 1.78 5.40 -18.25
CA SER A 3 1.59 6.15 -17.01
C SER A 3 0.26 5.76 -16.39
N TYR A 4 0.28 4.93 -15.36
CA TYR A 4 -0.92 4.51 -14.65
C TYR A 4 -1.51 5.67 -13.84
N LYS A 5 -2.85 5.75 -13.83
CA LYS A 5 -3.58 6.53 -12.84
C LYS A 5 -3.58 5.79 -11.51
N ILE A 6 -3.47 6.51 -10.41
CA ILE A 6 -3.53 5.93 -9.07
C ILE A 6 -4.92 6.16 -8.49
N LYS A 7 -5.57 5.10 -8.01
CA LYS A 7 -6.79 5.16 -7.22
C LYS A 7 -6.49 4.56 -5.85
N VAL A 8 -6.71 5.34 -4.79
CA VAL A 8 -6.54 4.86 -3.41
C VAL A 8 -7.91 4.72 -2.77
N PHE A 9 -8.22 3.53 -2.27
CA PHE A 9 -9.48 3.29 -1.59
C PHE A 9 -9.48 3.88 -0.16
N PRO A 10 -10.65 4.28 0.37
CA PRO A 10 -10.76 4.85 1.71
C PRO A 10 -10.10 3.98 2.79
N GLU A 11 -10.23 2.66 2.70
CA GLU A 11 -9.66 1.75 3.70
C GLU A 11 -8.13 1.74 3.69
N ALA A 12 -7.51 1.97 2.53
CA ALA A 12 -6.06 2.17 2.46
C ALA A 12 -5.64 3.51 3.08
N LEU A 13 -6.47 4.55 2.97
CA LEU A 13 -6.24 5.83 3.65
C LEU A 13 -6.35 5.66 5.18
N ASP A 14 -7.35 4.91 5.65
CA ASP A 14 -7.50 4.57 7.06
C ASP A 14 -6.30 3.77 7.60
N ASP A 15 -5.79 2.82 6.82
CA ASP A 15 -4.58 2.07 7.17
C ASP A 15 -3.36 3.00 7.33
N ILE A 16 -3.20 3.97 6.41
CA ILE A 16 -2.12 4.99 6.49
C ILE A 16 -2.28 5.83 7.75
N GLN A 17 -3.51 6.30 8.03
CA GLN A 17 -3.78 7.16 9.16
C GLN A 17 -3.48 6.43 10.48
N LYS A 18 -4.02 5.22 10.65
CA LYS A 18 -3.76 4.38 11.84
C LYS A 18 -2.28 4.12 12.07
N ALA A 19 -1.53 3.78 11.01
CA ALA A 19 -0.10 3.57 11.12
C ALA A 19 0.67 4.86 11.43
N THR A 20 0.23 6.00 10.89
CA THR A 20 0.82 7.32 11.15
C THR A 20 0.64 7.71 12.61
N ASP A 21 -0.57 7.55 13.14
CA ASP A 21 -0.89 7.85 14.55
C ASP A 21 -0.07 6.96 15.49
N TRP A 22 -0.06 5.65 15.25
CA TRP A 22 0.74 4.71 16.02
C TRP A 22 2.23 5.07 16.04
N TYR A 23 2.80 5.44 14.89
CA TYR A 23 4.21 5.84 14.83
C TYR A 23 4.49 7.16 15.56
N ASN A 24 3.56 8.12 15.53
CA ASN A 24 3.69 9.37 16.28
C ASN A 24 3.65 9.15 17.80
N GLU A 25 2.89 8.15 18.27
CA GLU A 25 2.91 7.72 19.68
C GLU A 25 4.27 7.11 20.07
N GLN A 26 4.95 6.41 19.15
CA GLN A 26 6.26 5.83 19.44
C GLN A 26 7.38 6.87 19.49
N SER A 27 7.35 7.85 18.59
CA SER A 27 8.33 8.93 18.54
C SER A 27 7.78 10.10 17.74
N TYR A 28 7.93 11.30 18.28
CA TYR A 28 7.54 12.53 17.60
C TYR A 28 8.16 12.60 16.19
N GLY A 29 7.33 12.90 15.19
CA GLY A 29 7.72 13.05 13.78
C GLY A 29 7.92 11.74 13.00
N LEU A 30 7.83 10.57 13.64
CA LEU A 30 7.99 9.28 12.97
C LEU A 30 6.81 8.96 12.05
N GLY A 31 5.58 9.32 12.44
CA GLY A 31 4.39 9.20 11.58
C GLY A 31 4.51 10.05 10.32
N THR A 32 4.98 11.30 10.44
CA THR A 32 5.25 12.17 9.28
C THR A 32 6.27 11.54 8.33
N ARG A 33 7.32 10.90 8.87
CA ARG A 33 8.32 10.18 8.08
C ARG A 33 7.71 8.97 7.36
N PHE A 34 6.81 8.24 8.02
CA PHE A 34 6.07 7.12 7.44
C PHE A 34 5.18 7.60 6.28
N GLN A 35 4.32 8.59 6.52
CA GLN A 35 3.42 9.15 5.51
C GLN A 35 4.20 9.65 4.28
N LYS A 36 5.31 10.35 4.49
CA LYS A 36 6.19 10.80 3.39
C LYS A 36 6.74 9.64 2.58
N GLN A 37 7.16 8.54 3.21
CA GLN A 37 7.62 7.36 2.49
C GLN A 37 6.49 6.68 1.72
N VAL A 38 5.29 6.58 2.30
CA VAL A 38 4.12 5.99 1.63
C VAL A 38 3.77 6.78 0.36
N VAL A 39 3.62 8.10 0.46
CA VAL A 39 3.30 8.96 -0.69
C VAL A 39 4.37 8.86 -1.79
N GLN A 40 5.65 8.87 -1.42
CA GLN A 40 6.74 8.68 -2.36
C GLN A 40 6.70 7.33 -3.10
N GLN A 41 6.30 6.27 -2.40
CA GLN A 41 6.17 4.93 -2.97
C GLN A 41 4.95 4.83 -3.89
N ILE A 42 3.79 5.33 -3.44
CA ILE A 42 2.56 5.38 -4.24
C ILE A 42 2.79 6.14 -5.55
N ASN A 43 3.45 7.30 -5.51
CA ASN A 43 3.74 8.09 -6.70
C ASN A 43 4.63 7.36 -7.71
N LYS A 44 5.48 6.42 -7.27
CA LYS A 44 6.32 5.60 -8.18
C LYS A 44 5.51 4.57 -8.94
N LEU A 45 4.41 4.08 -8.35
CA LEU A 45 3.57 3.06 -8.99
C LEU A 45 3.01 3.53 -10.34
N ASN A 46 2.91 4.84 -10.58
CA ASN A 46 2.46 5.37 -11.87
C ASN A 46 3.31 4.88 -13.05
N LYS A 47 4.58 4.51 -12.82
CA LYS A 47 5.52 4.08 -13.87
C LYS A 47 6.08 2.69 -13.62
N THR A 48 6.00 2.18 -12.39
CA THR A 48 6.66 0.93 -12.00
C THR A 48 5.71 -0.17 -11.54
N ALA A 49 4.38 0.02 -11.61
CA ALA A 49 3.42 -0.96 -11.11
C ALA A 49 3.61 -2.37 -11.69
N GLU A 50 3.91 -2.50 -12.99
CA GLU A 50 4.10 -3.79 -13.65
C GLU A 50 5.38 -4.52 -13.24
N VAL A 51 6.37 -3.81 -12.70
CA VAL A 51 7.65 -4.38 -12.25
C VAL A 51 7.44 -5.30 -11.03
N TYR A 52 6.41 -5.05 -10.23
CA TYR A 52 6.14 -5.83 -9.03
C TYR A 52 5.40 -7.12 -9.35
N THR A 53 5.97 -8.28 -9.01
CA THR A 53 5.34 -9.57 -9.25
C THR A 53 4.01 -9.71 -8.49
N VAL A 54 3.08 -10.44 -9.10
CA VAL A 54 1.83 -10.87 -8.44
C VAL A 54 2.18 -11.81 -7.29
N ARG A 55 1.65 -11.54 -6.10
CA ARG A 55 1.96 -12.26 -4.87
C ARG A 55 0.89 -13.28 -4.51
N TYR A 56 -0.37 -13.00 -4.82
CA TYR A 56 -1.52 -13.90 -4.68
C TYR A 56 -2.69 -13.39 -5.52
N SER A 57 -3.48 -14.29 -6.10
CA SER A 57 -4.54 -13.94 -7.07
C SER A 57 -4.02 -13.00 -8.17
N ASN A 58 -4.47 -11.75 -8.21
CA ASN A 58 -3.94 -10.67 -9.09
C ASN A 58 -3.30 -9.51 -8.30
N VAL A 59 -3.12 -9.69 -6.99
CA VAL A 59 -2.58 -8.65 -6.11
C VAL A 59 -1.06 -8.59 -6.25
N ARG A 60 -0.57 -7.38 -6.47
CA ARG A 60 0.84 -7.03 -6.42
C ARG A 60 1.11 -6.32 -5.09
N CYS A 61 2.33 -6.46 -4.58
CA CYS A 61 2.71 -5.83 -3.32
C CYS A 61 4.05 -5.11 -3.44
N MET A 62 4.15 -3.97 -2.75
CA MET A 62 5.36 -3.17 -2.69
C MET A 62 5.69 -2.82 -1.24
N VAL A 63 6.92 -3.09 -0.81
CA VAL A 63 7.38 -2.78 0.55
C VAL A 63 7.65 -1.28 0.69
N ILE A 64 7.15 -0.68 1.77
CA ILE A 64 7.45 0.71 2.10
C ILE A 64 8.86 0.77 2.67
N LYS A 65 9.77 1.42 1.94
CA LYS A 65 11.18 1.52 2.33
C LYS A 65 11.32 2.07 3.77
N LYS A 66 12.16 1.40 4.59
CA LYS A 66 12.43 1.71 6.02
C LYS A 66 11.27 1.46 6.98
N PHE A 67 10.15 0.91 6.52
CA PHE A 67 9.02 0.59 7.36
C PHE A 67 8.54 -0.84 7.10
N PRO A 68 8.21 -1.63 8.13
CA PRO A 68 7.69 -2.98 8.00
C PRO A 68 6.23 -2.99 7.50
N PHE A 69 5.93 -2.26 6.43
CA PHE A 69 4.61 -2.18 5.82
C PHE A 69 4.68 -2.45 4.32
N MET A 70 3.58 -2.91 3.76
CA MET A 70 3.44 -3.23 2.35
C MET A 70 2.18 -2.59 1.78
N ILE A 71 2.31 -2.00 0.61
CA ILE A 71 1.20 -1.47 -0.20
C ILE A 71 0.66 -2.62 -1.04
N HIS A 72 -0.63 -2.89 -0.90
CA HIS A 72 -1.35 -3.93 -1.63
C HIS A 72 -2.18 -3.27 -2.73
N PHE A 73 -1.94 -3.69 -3.97
CA PHE A 73 -2.59 -3.07 -5.13
C PHE A 73 -2.87 -4.05 -6.26
N LEU A 74 -3.81 -3.65 -7.11
CA LEU A 74 -4.20 -4.32 -8.35
C LEU A 74 -3.82 -3.40 -9.52
N ILE A 75 -3.67 -3.95 -10.71
CA ILE A 75 -3.64 -3.18 -11.96
C ILE A 75 -4.89 -3.58 -12.74
N GLU A 76 -5.77 -2.61 -12.98
CA GLU A 76 -6.98 -2.76 -13.78
C GLU A 76 -6.89 -1.76 -14.94
N ASP A 77 -6.76 -2.25 -16.17
CA ASP A 77 -6.46 -1.46 -17.36
C ASP A 77 -5.22 -0.55 -17.15
N GLU A 78 -5.44 0.76 -17.09
CA GLU A 78 -4.41 1.79 -16.85
C GLU A 78 -4.49 2.38 -15.42
N ILE A 79 -5.14 1.68 -14.49
CA ILE A 79 -5.36 2.15 -13.12
C ILE A 79 -4.68 1.20 -12.13
N VAL A 80 -3.83 1.78 -11.28
CA VAL A 80 -3.33 1.10 -10.08
C VAL A 80 -4.31 1.37 -8.94
N VAL A 81 -4.97 0.30 -8.49
CA VAL A 81 -5.95 0.36 -7.40
C VAL A 81 -5.28 -0.09 -6.11
N ILE A 82 -5.03 0.86 -5.21
CA ILE A 82 -4.45 0.61 -3.88
C ILE A 82 -5.60 0.42 -2.90
N PHE A 83 -5.72 -0.79 -2.36
CA PHE A 83 -6.86 -1.16 -1.53
C PHE A 83 -6.51 -1.43 -0.06
N ALA A 84 -5.22 -1.60 0.27
CA ALA A 84 -4.78 -1.80 1.65
C ALA A 84 -3.29 -1.47 1.86
N ILE A 85 -2.93 -1.11 3.10
CA ILE A 85 -1.53 -0.97 3.55
C ILE A 85 -1.35 -1.73 4.85
N PHE A 86 -0.61 -2.85 4.81
CA PHE A 86 -0.49 -3.75 5.96
C PHE A 86 0.92 -3.91 6.46
N HIS A 87 1.03 -4.05 7.78
CA HIS A 87 2.27 -4.44 8.43
C HIS A 87 2.70 -5.84 7.95
N THR A 88 3.99 -6.06 7.71
CA THR A 88 4.51 -7.31 7.10
C THR A 88 4.39 -8.52 8.01
N SER A 89 4.22 -8.34 9.32
CA SER A 89 3.94 -9.42 10.27
C SER A 89 2.47 -9.86 10.31
N ARG A 90 1.56 -9.17 9.61
CA ARG A 90 0.13 -9.49 9.63
C ARG A 90 -0.12 -10.82 8.91
N ASN A 91 -1.00 -11.65 9.48
CA ASN A 91 -1.31 -12.98 8.91
C ASN A 91 -1.86 -12.86 7.47
N PRO A 92 -1.21 -13.50 6.48
CA PRO A 92 -1.64 -13.48 5.07
C PRO A 92 -3.07 -13.96 4.82
N LYS A 93 -3.61 -14.85 5.68
CA LYS A 93 -4.99 -15.37 5.56
C LYS A 93 -6.07 -14.29 5.65
N ILE A 94 -5.73 -13.10 6.16
CA ILE A 94 -6.65 -11.97 6.21
C ILE A 94 -6.88 -11.39 4.80
N TRP A 95 -5.91 -11.53 3.89
CA TRP A 95 -5.98 -10.96 2.54
C TRP A 95 -7.06 -11.62 1.68
N ASP A 96 -7.25 -12.93 1.80
CA ASP A 96 -8.29 -13.68 1.07
C ASP A 96 -9.71 -13.26 1.45
N LYS A 97 -9.92 -12.76 2.67
CA LYS A 97 -11.22 -12.27 3.12
C LYS A 97 -11.57 -10.91 2.53
N LEU A 98 -10.56 -10.08 2.27
CA LEU A 98 -10.76 -8.72 1.75
C LEU A 98 -11.09 -8.73 0.26
N LEU A 99 -10.52 -9.67 -0.49
CA LEU A 99 -10.80 -9.84 -1.92
C LEU A 99 -12.21 -10.39 -2.21
N LYS A 100 -12.91 -10.94 -1.22
CA LYS A 100 -14.29 -11.45 -1.38
C LYS A 100 -15.36 -10.39 -1.14
N GLN A 101 -14.97 -9.21 -0.64
CA GLN A 101 -15.89 -8.13 -0.25
C GLN A 101 -15.77 -6.90 -1.15
N LYS A 102 -14.91 -6.93 -2.16
CA LYS A 102 -14.66 -5.85 -3.12
C LYS A 102 -14.73 -6.41 -4.52
#